data_AF-A0A519PUL8-F1
#
_entry.id   AF-A0A519PUL8-F1
#
_cell.length_a   1.000
_cell.length_b   1.000
_cell.length_c   1.000
_cell.angle_alpha   90.00
_cell.angle_beta   90.00
_cell.angle_gamma   90.00
#
_symmetry.space_group_name_H-M   'P 1'
#
loop_
_entity.id
_entity.type
_entity.pdbx_description
1 polymer ?
#
loop_
_entity_poly.entity_id
_entity_poly.type
_entity_poly.pdbx_seq_one_letter_code
_entity_poly.pdbx_strand_id
1 'polypeptide(L)' 'DEAGWRGKLHVVNGGGAMFSDLHSNFMINPGEATAADIEGLGEAVRADVKAKTGVQLDWEIKRIGRKG' A
#
# COMPACT_ATOMS: atom_id res chain seq x y z
N ASP A 1 -4.69 -3.23 -11.00
CA ASP A 1 -5.25 -3.43 -12.36
C ASP A 1 -4.46 -4.48 -13.13
N GLU A 2 -3.14 -4.64 -12.97
CA GLU A 2 -2.44 -5.89 -13.37
C GLU A 2 -1.94 -6.69 -12.16
N ALA A 3 -1.48 -6.01 -11.12
CA ALA A 3 -0.97 -6.67 -9.90
C ALA A 3 -2.07 -7.12 -8.91
N GLY A 4 -3.32 -6.65 -9.07
CA GLY A 4 -4.48 -7.15 -8.31
C GLY A 4 -4.66 -6.59 -6.88
N TRP A 5 -4.23 -5.36 -6.61
CA TRP A 5 -4.26 -4.79 -5.25
C TRP A 5 -5.48 -3.92 -4.89
N ARG A 6 -6.33 -3.57 -5.87
CA ARG A 6 -7.58 -2.84 -5.60
C ARG A 6 -8.46 -3.68 -4.68
N GLY A 7 -9.02 -3.07 -3.65
CA GLY A 7 -9.91 -3.77 -2.72
C GLY A 7 -9.24 -4.72 -1.73
N LYS A 8 -7.95 -5.01 -1.92
CA LYS A 8 -7.23 -5.99 -1.12
C LYS A 8 -6.77 -5.37 0.19
N LEU A 9 -7.34 -5.84 1.29
CA LEU A 9 -6.88 -5.48 2.63
C LEU A 9 -5.51 -6.10 2.91
N HIS A 10 -4.54 -5.27 3.24
CA HIS A 10 -3.22 -5.67 3.71
C HIS A 10 -3.12 -5.36 5.21
N VAL A 11 -3.13 -6.40 6.02
CA VAL A 11 -3.08 -6.32 7.48
C VAL A 11 -1.67 -6.63 7.95
N VAL A 12 -1.09 -5.74 8.74
CA VAL A 12 0.23 -5.96 9.36
C VAL A 12 0.08 -5.99 10.89
N ASN A 13 -0.47 -4.93 11.50
CA ASN A 13 -0.53 -4.78 12.96
C ASN A 13 -1.96 -4.56 13.50
N GLY A 14 -2.91 -5.45 13.16
CA GLY A 14 -4.30 -5.38 13.63
C GLY A 14 -5.15 -4.31 12.93
N GLY A 15 -4.53 -3.19 12.54
CA GLY A 15 -4.99 -2.29 11.50
C GLY A 15 -4.59 -2.80 10.11
N GLY A 16 -5.44 -2.60 9.11
CA GLY A 16 -5.14 -2.96 7.73
C GLY A 16 -5.38 -1.79 6.81
N ALA A 17 -4.52 -1.60 5.81
CA ALA A 17 -4.69 -0.60 4.77
C ALA A 17 -5.05 -1.29 3.45
N MET A 18 -5.72 -0.58 2.54
CA MET A 18 -6.06 -1.10 1.21
C MET A 18 -5.94 -0.05 0.14
N PHE A 19 -5.81 -0.43 -1.12
CA PHE A 19 -6.07 0.49 -2.22
C PHE A 19 -7.57 0.59 -2.47
N SER A 20 -8.05 1.79 -2.79
CA SER A 20 -9.44 2.05 -3.14
C SER A 20 -9.88 1.15 -4.28
N ASP A 21 -11.09 0.60 -4.16
CA ASP A 21 -11.75 -0.14 -5.24
C ASP A 21 -11.91 0.74 -6.49
N LEU A 22 -12.20 2.03 -6.27
CA LEU A 22 -12.49 2.98 -7.33
C LEU A 22 -11.22 3.46 -8.04
N HIS A 23 -10.12 3.70 -7.32
CA HIS A 23 -8.89 4.22 -7.93
C HIS A 23 -7.60 3.74 -7.23
N SER A 24 -6.72 3.05 -7.97
CA SER A 24 -5.42 2.51 -7.49
C SER A 24 -4.41 3.54 -6.97
N ASN A 25 -4.73 4.84 -7.00
CA ASN A 25 -3.84 5.90 -6.52
C ASN A 25 -4.21 6.35 -5.12
N PHE A 26 -5.34 5.86 -4.59
CA PHE A 26 -5.80 6.19 -3.25
C PHE A 26 -5.61 5.00 -2.34
N MET A 27 -4.75 5.18 -1.33
CA MET A 27 -4.66 4.27 -0.20
C MET A 27 -5.73 4.67 0.82
N ILE A 28 -6.55 3.72 1.22
CA ILE A 28 -7.66 3.88 2.15
C ILE A 28 -7.27 3.27 3.48
N ASN A 29 -7.53 4.03 4.54
CA ASN A 29 -7.62 3.50 5.89
C ASN A 29 -9.09 3.12 6.17
N PRO A 30 -9.44 1.82 6.19
CA PRO A 30 -10.79 1.35 6.51
C PRO A 30 -11.14 1.45 8.01
N GLY A 31 -10.22 1.90 8.86
CA GLY A 31 -10.44 2.09 10.29
C GLY A 31 -9.13 2.31 11.07
N GLU A 32 -8.59 1.24 11.66
CA GLU A 32 -7.44 1.29 12.58
C GLU A 32 -6.07 1.25 11.89
N ALA A 33 -5.98 1.54 10.57
CA ALA A 33 -4.69 1.51 9.90
C ALA A 33 -3.74 2.56 10.46
N THR A 34 -2.57 2.11 10.88
CA THR A 34 -1.47 2.95 11.32
C THR A 34 -0.66 3.45 10.12
N ALA A 35 0.21 4.45 10.34
CA ALA A 35 1.18 4.85 9.33
C ALA A 35 2.05 3.68 8.87
N ALA A 36 2.41 2.76 9.78
CA ALA A 36 3.17 1.56 9.46
C ALA A 36 2.40 0.59 8.54
N ASP A 37 1.08 0.47 8.70
CA ASP A 37 0.25 -0.39 7.83
C ASP A 37 0.17 0.19 6.40
N ILE A 38 0.06 1.52 6.28
CA ILE A 38 0.08 2.20 4.97
C ILE A 38 1.44 2.06 4.30
N GLU A 39 2.54 2.30 5.02
CA GLU A 39 3.88 2.11 4.48
C GLU A 39 4.12 0.64 4.07
N GLY A 40 3.68 -0.31 4.90
CA GLY A 40 3.75 -1.75 4.62
C GLY A 40 2.99 -2.15 3.36
N LEU A 41 1.74 -1.67 3.21
CA LEU A 41 0.97 -1.88 1.99
C LEU A 41 1.72 -1.35 0.77
N GLY A 42 2.25 -0.14 0.82
CA GLY A 42 2.96 0.45 -0.31
C GLY A 42 4.20 -0.35 -0.69
N GLU A 43 5.04 -0.75 0.26
CA GLU A 43 6.21 -1.58 -0.03
C GLU A 43 5.82 -2.97 -0.59
N ALA A 44 4.74 -3.58 -0.09
CA ALA A 44 4.23 -4.84 -0.61
C ALA A 44 3.77 -4.73 -2.08
N VAL A 45 3.05 -3.65 -2.42
CA VAL A 45 2.61 -3.40 -3.80
C VAL A 45 3.78 -3.12 -4.73
N ARG A 46 4.75 -2.31 -4.30
CA ARG A 46 5.96 -2.03 -5.09
C ARG A 46 6.74 -3.31 -5.39
N ALA A 47 6.91 -4.18 -4.40
CA ALA A 47 7.59 -5.47 -4.57
C ALA A 47 6.84 -6.39 -5.55
N ASP A 48 5.53 -6.50 -5.41
CA ASP A 48 4.70 -7.37 -6.26
C ASP A 48 4.58 -6.85 -7.70
N VAL A 49 4.44 -5.54 -7.90
CA VAL A 49 4.45 -4.93 -9.24
C VAL A 49 5.79 -5.17 -9.91
N LYS A 50 6.91 -4.92 -9.22
CA LYS A 50 8.24 -5.20 -9.76
C LYS A 50 8.42 -6.67 -10.15
N ALA A 51 7.95 -7.60 -9.32
CA ALA A 51 8.04 -9.02 -9.60
C ALA A 51 7.18 -9.45 -10.80
N LYS A 52 5.98 -8.87 -10.98
CA LYS A 52 5.03 -9.25 -12.03
C LYS A 52 5.31 -8.59 -13.38
N THR A 53 5.72 -7.33 -13.37
CA THR A 53 5.80 -6.50 -14.59
C THR A 53 7.22 -6.02 -14.89
N GLY A 54 8.16 -6.18 -13.97
CA GLY A 54 9.50 -5.61 -14.06
C GLY A 54 9.55 -4.09 -13.82
N VAL A 55 8.40 -3.44 -13.60
CA VAL A 55 8.31 -1.99 -13.39
C VAL A 55 8.63 -1.66 -11.94
N GLN A 56 9.56 -0.74 -11.73
CA GLN A 56 9.84 -0.18 -10.42
C GLN A 56 8.93 1.02 -10.16
N LEU A 57 8.11 0.92 -9.11
CA LEU A 57 7.29 2.03 -8.64
C LEU A 57 8.07 2.86 -7.62
N ASP A 58 7.88 4.17 -7.66
CA ASP A 58 8.45 5.12 -6.71
C ASP A 58 7.35 5.89 -5.98
N TRP A 59 7.63 6.26 -4.74
CA TRP A 59 6.69 7.01 -3.92
C TRP A 59 6.57 8.45 -4.42
N GLU A 60 5.35 8.89 -4.72
CA GLU A 60 5.06 10.29 -5.00
C GLU A 60 5.01 11.13 -3.71
N ILE A 61 4.49 10.54 -2.63
CA ILE A 61 4.36 11.20 -1.33
C ILE A 61 5.63 11.08 -0.49
N LYS A 62 5.95 12.16 0.24
CA LYS A 62 7.07 12.17 1.20
C LYS A 62 6.63 11.50 2.50
N ARG A 63 7.41 10.52 2.96
CA ARG A 63 7.28 9.93 4.30
C ARG A 63 8.06 10.75 5.31
N ILE A 64 7.39 11.20 6.36
CA ILE A 64 7.98 11.99 7.45
C ILE A 64 7.72 11.29 8.78
N GLY A 65 8.68 11.37 9.70
CA GLY A 65 8.64 10.67 10.98
C GLY A 65 9.81 9.69 11.15
N ARG A 66 9.90 9.07 12.31
CA ARG A 66 10.85 7.99 12.60
C ARG A 66 10.08 6.69 12.69
N LYS A 67 10.66 5.60 12.21
CA LYS A 67 10.12 4.26 12.50
C LYS A 67 10.12 4.08 14.02
N GLY A 68 8.93 3.85 14.58
CA GLY A 68 8.72 3.57 16.00
C GLY A 68 9.27 2.21 16.38
#